data_AF-A0A526YJ76-F1
#
_entry.id   AF-A0A526YJ76-F1
#
_cell.length_a   1.000
_cell.length_b   1.000
_cell.length_c   1.000
_cell.angle_alpha   90.00
_cell.angle_beta   90.00
_cell.angle_gamma   90.00
#
_symmetry.space_group_name_H-M   'P 1'
#
loop_
_entity.id
_entity.type
_entity.pdbx_description
1 polymer ?
#
loop_
_entity_poly.entity_id
_entity_poly.type
_entity_poly.pdbx_seq_one_letter_code
_entity_poly.pdbx_strand_id
1 'polypeptide(L)'
;QEARSAYQQAVDELATRTDLQRRNSGTVAQREIEKLQNIVDGRQAAVSAVLASKQSVEAQIASVLPAQKASAEAALAQAQVELDKTVVYAGVDGTLEQFTLRKGDIVNPIMRPAGVLVPAEAGRRALVAGFGQLEAQVMKVGMVAEATCISMPMTIIPMVVTEVQDLIATGQVR
;
A
#
# COMPACT_ATOMS: atom_id res chain seq x y z
N GLN A 1 -6.29 -25.91 -33.83
CA GLN A 1 -7.24 -26.72 -34.65
C GLN A 1 -6.50 -27.71 -35.52
N GLU A 2 -5.44 -27.28 -36.21
CA GLU A 2 -4.62 -28.11 -37.11
C GLU A 2 -4.12 -29.43 -36.47
N ALA A 3 -3.53 -29.39 -35.27
CA ALA A 3 -3.06 -30.59 -34.57
C ALA A 3 -4.17 -31.63 -34.28
N ARG A 4 -5.38 -31.17 -33.94
CA ARG A 4 -6.54 -32.06 -33.72
C ARG A 4 -7.05 -32.68 -35.02
N SER A 5 -7.07 -31.89 -36.11
CA SER A 5 -7.43 -32.39 -37.43
C SER A 5 -6.45 -33.44 -37.93
N ALA A 6 -5.15 -33.21 -37.75
CA ALA A 6 -4.09 -34.16 -38.12
C ALA A 6 -4.13 -35.44 -37.28
N TYR A 7 -4.48 -35.35 -35.99
CA TYR A 7 -4.72 -36.52 -35.15
C TYR A 7 -5.94 -37.31 -35.61
N GLN A 8 -7.07 -36.63 -35.88
CA GLN A 8 -8.29 -37.30 -36.34
C GLN A 8 -8.08 -38.03 -37.67
N GLN A 9 -7.38 -37.41 -38.63
CA GLN A 9 -7.03 -38.07 -39.90
C GLN A 9 -6.21 -39.34 -39.68
N ALA A 10 -5.22 -39.31 -38.78
CA ALA A 10 -4.41 -40.49 -38.46
C ALA A 10 -5.22 -41.59 -37.77
N VAL A 11 -6.18 -41.23 -36.91
CA VAL A 11 -7.09 -42.17 -36.25
C VAL A 11 -8.04 -42.82 -37.27
N ASP A 12 -8.62 -42.03 -38.16
CA ASP A 12 -9.54 -42.51 -39.20
C ASP A 12 -8.82 -43.46 -40.17
N GLU A 13 -7.56 -43.15 -40.52
CA GLU A 13 -6.72 -44.00 -41.37
C GLU A 13 -6.34 -45.33 -40.68
N LEU A 14 -5.95 -45.28 -39.40
CA LEU A 14 -5.70 -46.48 -38.60
C LEU A 14 -6.95 -47.35 -38.47
N ALA A 15 -8.11 -46.74 -38.18
CA ALA A 15 -9.38 -47.46 -38.04
C ALA A 15 -9.76 -48.17 -39.34
N THR A 16 -9.63 -47.48 -40.48
CA THR A 16 -9.92 -48.04 -41.81
C THR A 16 -9.02 -49.23 -42.13
N ARG A 17 -7.70 -49.11 -41.90
CA ARG A 17 -6.73 -50.18 -42.16
C ARG A 17 -6.89 -51.37 -41.22
N THR A 18 -7.27 -51.13 -39.97
CA THR A 18 -7.54 -52.19 -38.98
C THR A 18 -8.80 -52.98 -39.34
N ASP A 19 -9.86 -52.31 -39.79
CA ASP A 19 -11.10 -52.96 -40.21
C ASP A 19 -10.91 -53.81 -41.48
N LEU A 20 -10.12 -53.31 -42.45
CA LEU A 20 -9.74 -54.08 -43.65
C LEU A 20 -8.94 -55.34 -43.30
N GLN A 21 -8.00 -55.27 -42.36
CA GLN A 21 -7.25 -56.44 -41.90
C GLN A 21 -8.16 -57.45 -41.19
N ARG A 22 -9.14 -56.97 -40.41
CA ARG A 22 -10.10 -57.82 -39.70
C ARG A 22 -11.02 -58.59 -40.67
N ARG A 23 -11.39 -57.96 -41.79
CA ARG A 23 -12.24 -58.54 -42.83
C ARG A 23 -11.47 -59.45 -43.80
N ASN A 24 -10.19 -59.19 -44.04
CA ASN A 24 -9.30 -60.01 -44.87
C ASN A 24 -7.85 -59.97 -44.35
N SER A 25 -7.42 -61.05 -43.69
CA SER A 25 -6.12 -61.12 -42.98
C SER A 25 -4.87 -61.04 -43.89
N GLY A 26 -5.02 -61.23 -45.20
CA GLY A 26 -3.92 -61.15 -46.17
C GLY A 26 -3.71 -59.79 -46.85
N THR A 27 -4.60 -58.80 -46.63
CA THR A 27 -4.60 -57.55 -47.41
C THR A 27 -3.75 -56.43 -46.78
N VAL A 28 -3.52 -56.47 -45.47
CA VAL A 28 -2.74 -55.44 -44.73
C VAL A 28 -1.73 -56.10 -43.81
N ALA A 29 -0.46 -55.72 -43.93
CA ALA A 29 0.60 -56.24 -43.09
C ALA A 29 0.48 -55.70 -41.65
N GLN A 30 0.67 -56.57 -40.66
CA GLN A 30 0.61 -56.20 -39.23
C GLN A 30 1.59 -55.07 -38.87
N ARG A 31 2.76 -55.04 -39.50
CA ARG A 31 3.77 -53.97 -39.37
C ARG A 31 3.26 -52.60 -39.84
N GLU A 32 2.36 -52.55 -40.81
CA GLU A 32 1.79 -51.29 -41.31
C GLU A 32 0.81 -50.70 -40.29
N ILE A 33 0.04 -51.55 -39.60
CA ILE A 33 -0.83 -51.14 -38.49
C ILE A 33 0.00 -50.62 -37.31
N GLU A 34 1.05 -51.33 -36.90
CA GLU A 34 1.96 -50.83 -35.85
C GLU A 34 2.57 -49.47 -36.18
N LYS A 35 2.94 -49.25 -37.46
CA LYS A 35 3.45 -47.95 -37.91
C LYS A 35 2.38 -46.85 -37.80
N LEU A 36 1.14 -47.13 -38.20
CA LEU A 36 0.03 -46.19 -38.07
C LEU A 36 -0.31 -45.91 -36.60
N GLN A 37 -0.22 -46.92 -35.73
CA GLN A 37 -0.39 -46.75 -34.28
C GLN A 37 0.65 -45.78 -33.70
N ASN A 38 1.93 -45.97 -34.04
CA ASN A 38 2.99 -45.05 -33.62
C ASN A 38 2.77 -43.61 -34.13
N ILE A 39 2.21 -43.44 -35.34
CA ILE A 39 1.87 -42.13 -35.88
C ILE A 39 0.72 -41.49 -35.08
N VAL A 40 -0.34 -42.25 -34.79
CA VAL A 40 -1.48 -41.79 -33.97
C VAL A 40 -1.00 -41.35 -32.59
N ASP A 41 -0.18 -42.15 -31.94
CA ASP A 41 0.38 -41.83 -30.61
C ASP A 41 1.26 -40.58 -30.65
N GLY A 42 2.10 -40.42 -31.68
CA GLY A 42 2.90 -39.22 -31.88
C GLY A 42 2.04 -37.96 -32.11
N ARG A 43 0.95 -38.08 -32.89
CA ARG A 43 0.00 -36.98 -33.11
C ARG A 43 -0.81 -36.66 -31.85
N GLN A 44 -1.17 -37.66 -31.04
CA GLN A 44 -1.83 -37.46 -29.76
C GLN A 44 -0.93 -36.72 -28.77
N ALA A 45 0.36 -37.08 -28.72
CA ALA A 45 1.34 -36.37 -27.91
C ALA A 45 1.47 -34.90 -28.36
N ALA A 46 1.49 -34.65 -29.67
CA ALA A 46 1.52 -33.29 -30.22
C ALA A 46 0.27 -32.48 -29.85
N VAL A 47 -0.92 -33.06 -29.93
CA VAL A 47 -2.18 -32.42 -29.48
C VAL A 47 -2.11 -32.09 -27.98
N SER A 48 -1.62 -33.04 -27.17
CA SER A 48 -1.50 -32.86 -25.72
C SER A 48 -0.52 -31.74 -25.37
N ALA A 49 0.61 -31.63 -26.07
CA ALA A 49 1.58 -30.54 -25.89
C ALA A 49 0.96 -29.16 -26.21
N VAL A 50 0.20 -29.07 -27.31
CA VAL A 50 -0.50 -27.82 -27.66
C VAL A 50 -1.57 -27.47 -26.62
N LEU A 51 -2.30 -28.45 -26.09
CA LEU A 51 -3.29 -28.23 -25.03
C LEU A 51 -2.65 -27.78 -23.72
N ALA A 52 -1.52 -28.37 -23.33
CA ALA A 52 -0.77 -27.94 -22.15
C ALA A 52 -0.26 -26.49 -22.31
N SER A 53 0.25 -26.13 -23.49
CA SER A 53 0.63 -24.75 -23.81
C SER A 53 -0.56 -23.80 -23.72
N LYS A 54 -1.71 -24.18 -24.29
CA LYS A 54 -2.97 -23.40 -24.17
C LYS A 54 -3.37 -23.19 -22.71
N GLN A 55 -3.35 -24.25 -21.90
CA GLN A 55 -3.72 -24.19 -20.49
C GLN A 55 -2.77 -23.29 -19.69
N SER A 56 -1.47 -23.34 -19.99
CA SER A 56 -0.48 -22.44 -19.38
C SER A 56 -0.77 -20.97 -19.70
N VAL A 57 -1.07 -20.65 -20.97
CA VAL A 57 -1.46 -19.30 -21.39
C VAL A 57 -2.77 -18.88 -20.74
N GLU A 58 -3.76 -19.77 -20.64
CA GLU A 58 -5.03 -19.49 -19.96
C GLU A 58 -4.83 -19.20 -18.47
N ALA A 59 -3.96 -19.95 -17.78
CA ALA A 59 -3.60 -19.67 -16.39
C ALA A 59 -2.89 -18.32 -16.25
N GLN A 60 -2.02 -17.97 -17.22
CA GLN A 60 -1.33 -16.69 -17.24
C GLN A 60 -2.30 -15.52 -17.42
N ILE A 61 -3.30 -15.67 -18.31
CA ILE A 61 -4.37 -14.68 -18.53
C ILE A 61 -5.30 -14.58 -17.32
N ALA A 62 -5.68 -15.70 -16.72
CA ALA A 62 -6.68 -15.74 -15.65
C ALA A 62 -6.11 -15.28 -14.29
N SER A 63 -4.84 -15.55 -14.01
CA SER A 63 -4.25 -15.33 -12.68
C SER A 63 -3.07 -14.36 -12.69
N VAL A 64 -2.11 -14.56 -13.58
CA VAL A 64 -0.82 -13.83 -13.51
C VAL A 64 -0.98 -12.39 -13.98
N LEU A 65 -1.57 -12.18 -15.16
CA LEU A 65 -1.75 -10.82 -15.72
C LEU A 65 -2.64 -9.93 -14.84
N PRO A 66 -3.77 -10.40 -14.28
CA PRO A 66 -4.57 -9.59 -13.37
C PRO A 66 -3.81 -9.26 -12.08
N ALA A 67 -3.07 -10.22 -11.51
CA ALA A 67 -2.26 -9.96 -10.31
C ALA A 67 -1.14 -8.94 -10.58
N GLN A 68 -0.46 -9.05 -11.71
CA GLN A 68 0.55 -8.07 -12.13
C GLN A 68 -0.06 -6.68 -12.35
N LYS A 69 -1.23 -6.60 -12.99
CA LYS A 69 -1.97 -5.35 -13.16
C LYS A 69 -2.31 -4.73 -11.81
N ALA A 70 -2.91 -5.50 -10.90
CA ALA A 70 -3.26 -5.01 -9.56
C ALA A 70 -2.03 -4.54 -8.78
N SER A 71 -0.90 -5.25 -8.88
CA SER A 71 0.36 -4.84 -8.27
C SER A 71 0.90 -3.53 -8.87
N ALA A 72 0.79 -3.35 -10.19
CA ALA A 72 1.22 -2.13 -10.87
C ALA A 72 0.32 -0.94 -10.51
N GLU A 73 -1.00 -1.15 -10.42
CA GLU A 73 -1.96 -0.14 -9.98
C GLU A 73 -1.70 0.28 -8.52
N ALA A 74 -1.39 -0.68 -7.63
CA ALA A 74 -1.01 -0.38 -6.26
C ALA A 74 0.30 0.42 -6.18
N ALA A 75 1.30 0.08 -7.00
CA ALA A 75 2.55 0.82 -7.09
C ALA A 75 2.34 2.25 -7.62
N LEU A 76 1.44 2.42 -8.60
CA LEU A 76 1.06 3.74 -9.11
C LEU A 76 0.37 4.58 -8.02
N ALA A 77 -0.58 3.99 -7.28
CA ALA A 77 -1.26 4.68 -6.20
C ALA A 77 -0.28 5.09 -5.09
N GLN A 78 0.66 4.22 -4.74
CA GLN A 78 1.71 4.52 -3.77
C GLN A 78 2.61 5.68 -4.24
N ALA A 79 3.06 5.66 -5.50
CA ALA A 79 3.87 6.73 -6.07
C ALA A 79 3.12 8.07 -6.11
N GLN A 80 1.81 8.03 -6.37
CA GLN A 80 0.97 9.23 -6.32
C GLN A 80 0.88 9.79 -4.89
N VAL A 81 0.70 8.93 -3.88
CA VAL A 81 0.71 9.36 -2.46
C VAL A 81 2.05 9.96 -2.06
N GLU A 82 3.17 9.41 -2.53
CA GLU A 82 4.51 9.96 -2.28
C GLU A 82 4.70 11.31 -2.95
N LEU A 83 4.19 11.48 -4.17
CA LEU A 83 4.18 12.77 -4.86
C LEU A 83 3.32 13.79 -4.11
N ASP A 84 2.12 13.42 -3.67
CA ASP A 84 1.22 14.32 -2.95
C ASP A 84 1.82 14.76 -1.61
N LYS A 85 2.60 13.89 -0.95
CA LYS A 85 3.35 14.22 0.27
C LYS A 85 4.47 15.24 0.06
N THR A 86 4.85 15.55 -1.18
CA THR A 86 5.82 16.63 -1.47
C THR A 86 5.23 18.03 -1.23
N VAL A 87 3.90 18.15 -1.17
CA VAL A 87 3.20 19.40 -0.89
C VAL A 87 2.44 19.28 0.42
N VAL A 88 2.81 20.10 1.40
CA VAL A 88 2.16 20.12 2.72
C VAL A 88 1.23 21.31 2.81
N TYR A 89 -0.03 21.06 3.16
CA TYR A 89 -1.05 22.08 3.38
C TYR A 89 -1.33 22.24 4.88
N ALA A 90 -1.73 23.44 5.29
CA ALA A 90 -2.22 23.67 6.64
C ALA A 90 -3.63 23.06 6.80
N GLY A 91 -3.84 22.27 7.86
CA GLY A 91 -5.15 21.66 8.15
C GLY A 91 -6.11 22.57 8.91
N VAL A 92 -5.62 23.67 9.48
CA VAL A 92 -6.39 24.65 10.25
C VAL A 92 -5.85 26.07 10.00
N ASP A 93 -6.69 27.07 10.20
CA ASP A 93 -6.29 28.47 10.16
C ASP A 93 -5.39 28.80 11.36
N GLY A 94 -4.34 29.58 11.12
CA GLY A 94 -3.37 29.93 12.16
C GLY A 94 -2.22 30.79 11.65
N THR A 95 -1.28 31.03 12.55
CA THR A 95 -0.05 31.78 12.28
C THR A 95 1.13 30.83 12.22
N LEU A 96 1.94 30.95 11.17
CA LEU A 96 3.16 30.17 11.03
C LEU A 96 4.31 30.86 11.77
N GLU A 97 4.85 30.19 12.77
CA GLU A 97 5.99 30.63 13.56
C GLU A 97 7.22 29.74 13.34
N GLN A 98 8.41 30.27 13.67
CA GLN A 98 9.67 29.53 13.60
C GLN A 98 9.94 28.85 12.24
N PHE A 99 9.41 29.40 11.14
CA PHE A 99 9.65 28.87 9.79
C PHE A 99 11.07 29.19 9.34
N THR A 100 11.92 28.18 9.32
CA THR A 100 13.37 28.36 9.09
C THR A 100 13.87 27.78 7.77
N LEU A 101 12.99 27.12 7.00
CA LEU A 101 13.37 26.50 5.73
C LEU A 101 13.72 27.53 4.67
N ARG A 102 14.71 27.18 3.87
CA ARG A 102 15.13 27.89 2.66
C ARG A 102 15.07 26.96 1.47
N LYS A 103 14.98 27.54 0.27
CA LYS A 103 15.02 26.78 -0.98
C LYS A 103 16.35 26.01 -1.04
N GLY A 104 16.25 24.69 -1.20
CA GLY A 104 17.40 23.78 -1.24
C GLY A 104 17.67 23.03 0.07
N ASP A 105 16.96 23.36 1.15
CA ASP A 105 17.07 22.61 2.41
C ASP A 105 16.48 21.20 2.25
N ILE A 106 17.17 20.21 2.82
CA ILE A 106 16.66 18.85 2.93
C ILE A 106 15.78 18.78 4.18
N VAL A 107 14.51 18.42 3.99
CA VAL A 107 13.54 18.27 5.08
C VAL A 107 13.45 16.78 5.45
N ASN A 108 13.67 16.47 6.73
CA ASN A 108 13.49 15.14 7.28
C ASN A 108 12.52 15.22 8.48
N PRO A 109 11.41 14.47 8.46
CA PRO A 109 10.42 14.47 9.54
C PRO A 109 10.99 14.19 10.93
N ILE A 110 12.10 13.45 11.02
CA ILE A 110 12.68 13.03 12.30
C ILE A 110 13.61 14.10 12.89
N MET A 111 14.31 14.87 12.04
CA MET A 111 15.42 15.71 12.51
C MET A 111 15.10 17.20 12.59
N ARG A 112 14.14 17.71 11.81
CA ARG A 112 13.77 19.14 11.91
C ARG A 112 12.41 19.44 11.27
N PRO A 113 11.38 19.82 12.04
CA PRO A 113 10.16 20.37 11.46
C PRO A 113 10.47 21.72 10.78
N ALA A 114 9.73 22.03 9.71
CA ALA A 114 9.90 23.26 8.94
C ALA A 114 9.66 24.54 9.76
N GLY A 115 8.72 24.44 10.69
CA GLY A 115 8.25 25.48 11.58
C GLY A 115 7.09 24.95 12.42
N VAL A 116 6.45 25.83 13.18
CA VAL A 116 5.31 25.52 14.04
C VAL A 116 4.10 26.32 13.55
N LEU A 117 3.00 25.65 13.23
CA LEU A 117 1.73 26.30 12.96
C LEU A 117 0.97 26.45 14.27
N VAL A 118 0.73 27.69 14.70
CA VAL A 118 -0.08 28.02 15.88
C VAL A 118 -1.52 28.28 15.43
N PRO A 119 -2.50 27.44 15.77
CA PRO A 119 -3.89 27.65 15.38
C PRO A 119 -4.42 28.99 15.87
N ALA A 120 -5.32 29.63 15.11
CA ALA A 120 -5.88 30.93 15.46
C ALA A 120 -6.65 30.94 16.80
N GLU A 121 -7.13 29.76 17.23
CA GLU A 121 -7.82 29.57 18.51
C GLU A 121 -6.86 29.15 19.65
N ALA A 122 -5.61 28.83 19.35
CA ALA A 122 -4.61 28.43 20.34
C ALA A 122 -4.12 29.64 21.17
N GLY A 123 -3.75 29.38 22.43
CA GLY A 123 -3.18 30.41 23.33
C GLY A 123 -4.18 31.28 24.08
N ARG A 124 -5.51 31.08 23.93
CA ARG A 124 -6.53 31.96 24.53
C ARG A 124 -7.12 31.52 25.88
N ARG A 125 -6.63 30.45 26.53
CA ARG A 125 -7.40 29.84 27.64
C ARG A 125 -6.78 29.87 29.03
N ALA A 126 -5.47 29.90 29.19
CA ALA A 126 -4.87 29.84 30.53
C ALA A 126 -3.46 30.44 30.58
N LEU A 127 -3.13 31.06 31.71
CA LEU A 127 -1.76 31.39 32.10
C LEU A 127 -1.25 30.27 33.01
N VAL A 128 -0.08 29.73 32.69
CA VAL A 128 0.57 28.69 33.51
C VAL A 128 1.66 29.35 34.34
N ALA A 129 1.63 29.12 35.65
CA ALA A 129 2.62 29.62 36.59
C ALA A 129 3.33 28.44 37.28
N GLY A 130 4.66 28.50 37.36
CA GLY A 130 5.46 27.54 38.10
C GLY A 130 5.69 28.02 39.54
N PHE A 131 5.46 27.14 40.51
CA PHE A 131 5.65 27.42 41.93
C PHE A 131 6.75 26.51 42.51
N GLY A 132 7.49 27.01 43.49
CA GLY A 132 8.44 26.21 44.26
C GLY A 132 7.74 25.12 45.08
N GLN A 133 8.51 24.15 45.58
CA GLN A 133 7.97 23.00 46.30
C GLN A 133 7.21 23.38 47.59
N LEU A 134 7.52 24.53 48.18
CA LEU A 134 6.85 25.01 49.39
C LEU A 134 5.51 25.68 49.06
N GLU A 135 5.51 26.56 48.05
CA GLU A 135 4.33 27.29 47.60
C GLU A 135 3.33 26.35 46.90
N ALA A 136 3.81 25.31 46.21
CA ALA A 136 2.96 24.31 45.56
C ALA A 136 2.03 23.59 46.57
N GLN A 137 2.46 23.39 47.82
CA GLN A 137 1.65 22.69 48.84
C GLN A 137 0.40 23.48 49.27
N VAL A 138 0.40 24.79 49.04
CA VAL A 138 -0.72 25.66 49.42
C VAL A 138 -1.61 26.03 48.24
N MET A 139 -1.19 25.78 46.99
CA MET A 139 -1.98 26.08 45.79
C MET A 139 -3.22 25.20 45.70
N LYS A 140 -4.39 25.81 45.49
CA LYS A 140 -5.67 25.11 45.34
C LYS A 140 -6.48 25.68 44.19
N VAL A 141 -7.24 24.82 43.53
CA VAL A 141 -8.26 25.23 42.56
C VAL A 141 -9.27 26.17 43.25
N GLY A 142 -9.62 27.26 42.58
CA GLY A 142 -10.50 28.31 43.08
C GLY A 142 -9.80 29.48 43.77
N MET A 143 -8.47 29.43 43.98
CA MET A 143 -7.73 30.58 44.49
C MET A 143 -7.72 31.74 43.49
N VAL A 144 -7.89 32.96 44.00
CA VAL A 144 -7.80 34.19 43.19
C VAL A 144 -6.33 34.48 42.91
N ALA A 145 -6.05 34.93 41.70
CA ALA A 145 -4.73 35.33 41.26
C ALA A 145 -4.80 36.67 40.51
N GLU A 146 -3.68 37.37 40.44
CA GLU A 146 -3.53 38.60 39.67
C GLU A 146 -2.33 38.44 38.75
N ALA A 147 -2.51 38.75 37.47
CA ALA A 147 -1.44 38.72 36.48
C ALA A 147 -1.17 40.13 35.96
N THR A 148 0.11 40.50 35.88
CA THR A 148 0.58 41.75 35.28
C THR A 148 1.55 41.45 34.15
N CYS A 149 1.41 42.11 33.01
CA CYS A 149 2.30 41.97 31.87
C CYS A 149 3.11 43.25 31.65
N ILE A 150 4.43 43.13 31.48
CA ILE A 150 5.32 44.29 31.22
C ILE A 150 4.89 45.03 29.94
N SER A 151 4.37 44.32 28.94
CA SER A 151 3.86 44.89 27.70
C SER A 151 2.53 45.64 27.86
N MET A 152 1.83 45.49 29.00
CA MET A 152 0.60 46.19 29.35
C MET A 152 0.75 46.85 30.73
N PRO A 153 1.56 47.93 30.85
CA PRO A 153 1.80 48.57 32.13
C PRO A 153 0.49 49.10 32.74
N MET A 154 0.43 49.13 34.08
CA MET A 154 -0.72 49.60 34.88
C MET A 154 -2.03 48.81 34.66
N THR A 155 -1.98 47.61 34.07
CA THR A 155 -3.14 46.73 33.92
C THR A 155 -3.00 45.51 34.82
N ILE A 156 -3.96 45.30 35.73
CA ILE A 156 -4.08 44.09 36.55
C ILE A 156 -5.12 43.18 35.92
N ILE A 157 -4.73 41.96 35.57
CA ILE A 157 -5.61 40.96 34.97
C ILE A 157 -6.05 40.01 36.10
N PRO A 158 -7.32 40.06 36.55
CA PRO A 158 -7.81 39.16 37.57
C PRO A 158 -7.94 37.74 37.02
N MET A 159 -7.56 36.76 37.82
CA MET A 159 -7.49 35.35 37.46
C MET A 159 -8.00 34.46 38.58
N VAL A 160 -8.28 33.20 38.23
CA VAL A 160 -8.58 32.14 39.18
C VAL A 160 -7.79 30.89 38.80
N VAL A 161 -7.30 30.17 39.81
CA VAL A 161 -6.64 28.88 39.61
C VAL A 161 -7.69 27.85 39.22
N THR A 162 -7.64 27.36 37.99
CA THR A 162 -8.57 26.34 37.48
C THR A 162 -8.05 24.92 37.65
N GLU A 163 -6.74 24.73 37.72
CA GLU A 163 -6.08 23.43 37.79
C GLU A 163 -4.74 23.56 38.55
N VAL A 164 -4.38 22.53 39.33
CA VAL A 164 -3.10 22.43 40.04
C VAL A 164 -2.49 21.06 39.72
N GLN A 165 -1.24 21.04 39.27
CA GLN A 165 -0.52 19.82 38.93
C GLN A 165 0.50 19.51 40.04
N ASP A 166 0.38 18.32 40.65
CA ASP A 166 1.11 17.98 41.90
C ASP A 166 2.61 17.67 41.71
N LEU A 167 3.01 17.17 40.54
CA LEU A 167 4.40 16.80 40.28
C LEU A 167 4.79 17.12 38.84
N ILE A 168 5.83 17.93 38.68
CA ILE A 168 6.44 18.24 37.39
C ILE A 168 7.93 17.94 37.52
N ALA A 169 8.50 17.14 36.60
CA ALA A 169 9.93 16.89 36.60
C ALA A 169 10.68 18.19 36.26
N THR A 170 11.82 18.43 36.90
CA THR A 170 12.62 19.65 36.71
C THR A 170 12.89 19.90 35.22
N GLY A 171 12.40 21.03 34.68
CA GLY A 171 12.61 21.43 33.28
C GLY A 171 11.47 21.20 32.29
N GLN A 172 10.26 20.81 32.72
CA GLN A 172 9.10 20.61 31.82
C GLN A 172 8.26 21.87 31.55
N VAL A 173 8.56 23.02 32.16
CA VAL A 173 7.94 24.30 31.76
C VAL A 173 8.73 24.83 30.58
N ARG A 174 8.13 24.80 29.38
CA ARG A 174 8.72 25.30 28.14
C ARG A 174 7.76 26.24 27.44
#